data_AF-A0A0Q4L409-F1
#
_entry.id   AF-A0A0Q4L409-F1
#
_cell.length_a   1.000
_cell.length_b   1.000
_cell.length_c   1.000
_cell.angle_alpha   90.00
_cell.angle_beta   90.00
_cell.angle_gamma   90.00
#
_symmetry.space_group_name_H-M   'P 1'
#
loop_
_entity.id
_entity.type
_entity.pdbx_description
1 polymer ?
#
loop_
_entity_poly.entity_id
_entity_poly.type
_entity_poly.pdbx_seq_one_letter_code
_entity_poly.pdbx_strand_id
1 'polypeptide(L)' 'MVKDRKARQQIDLTVIAIANLIAALTDAMRNADIGNDVVHGFLDELDHLNWMTIYGTPRRVLDDIIEVVRSTVPVND' A
#
# COMPACT_ATOMS: atom_id res chain seq x y z
N MET A 1 -6.93 14.82 25.58
CA MET A 1 -6.49 13.44 25.91
C MET A 1 -7.38 12.34 25.32
N VAL A 2 -8.67 12.19 25.68
CA VAL A 2 -9.51 11.09 25.14
C VAL A 2 -9.80 11.27 23.64
N LYS A 3 -10.07 12.51 23.19
CA LYS A 3 -10.27 12.83 21.77
C LYS A 3 -9.03 12.50 20.92
N ASP A 4 -7.85 12.88 21.41
CA ASP A 4 -6.57 12.62 20.72
C ASP A 4 -6.21 11.13 20.66
N ARG A 5 -6.70 10.34 21.62
CA ARG A 5 -6.53 8.88 21.63
C ARG A 5 -7.46 8.22 20.60
N LYS A 6 -8.72 8.65 20.53
CA LYS A 6 -9.70 8.14 19.56
C LYS A 6 -9.31 8.50 18.11
N ALA A 7 -8.82 9.72 17.89
CA ALA A 7 -8.33 10.15 16.59
C ALA A 7 -7.13 9.33 16.12
N ARG A 8 -6.16 9.05 17.01
CA ARG A 8 -5.03 8.16 16.71
C ARG A 8 -5.47 6.74 16.35
N GLN A 9 -6.35 6.14 17.15
CA GLN A 9 -6.89 4.80 16.85
C GLN A 9 -7.61 4.72 15.50
N GLN A 10 -8.33 5.77 15.09
CA GLN A 10 -8.96 5.81 13.77
C GLN A 10 -7.94 5.86 12.65
N ILE A 11 -6.87 6.65 12.81
CA ILE A 11 -5.78 6.71 11.83
C ILE A 11 -5.10 5.34 11.69
N ASP A 12 -4.80 4.68 12.81
CA ASP A 12 -4.17 3.35 12.81
C ASP A 12 -5.04 2.32 12.08
N LEU A 13 -6.35 2.31 12.34
CA LEU A 13 -7.29 1.42 11.66
C LEU A 13 -7.38 1.71 10.15
N THR A 14 -7.37 2.98 9.76
CA THR A 14 -7.37 3.37 8.34
C THR A 14 -6.09 2.90 7.64
N VAL A 15 -4.93 3.07 8.26
CA VAL A 15 -3.65 2.62 7.70
C VAL A 15 -3.65 1.10 7.51
N ILE A 16 -4.09 0.33 8.51
CA ILE A 16 -4.19 -1.13 8.44
C ILE A 16 -5.17 -1.54 7.32
N ALA A 17 -6.31 -0.87 7.20
CA ALA A 17 -7.29 -1.16 6.15
C ALA A 17 -6.71 -0.92 4.75
N ILE A 18 -5.94 0.16 4.55
CA ILE A 18 -5.28 0.44 3.28
C ILE A 18 -4.21 -0.61 2.97
N ALA A 19 -3.38 -0.97 3.94
CA ALA A 19 -2.37 -2.02 3.77
C ALA A 19 -3.00 -3.36 3.35
N ASN A 20 -4.06 -3.78 4.03
CA ASN A 20 -4.79 -5.00 3.71
C ASN A 20 -5.44 -4.94 2.32
N LEU A 21 -5.95 -3.77 1.91
CA LEU A 21 -6.53 -3.59 0.58
C LEU A 21 -5.47 -3.72 -0.52
N ILE A 22 -4.31 -3.06 -0.36
CA ILE A 22 -3.22 -3.14 -1.34
C ILE A 22 -2.74 -4.59 -1.46
N ALA A 23 -2.49 -5.26 -0.34
CA ALA A 23 -2.11 -6.67 -0.33
C ALA A 23 -3.15 -7.57 -1.01
N ALA A 24 -4.44 -7.40 -0.69
CA ALA A 24 -5.51 -8.19 -1.29
C ALA A 24 -5.64 -7.95 -2.81
N LEU A 25 -5.43 -6.73 -3.29
CA LEU A 25 -5.42 -6.43 -4.73
C LEU A 25 -4.22 -7.08 -5.42
N THR A 26 -3.03 -6.97 -4.84
CA THR A 26 -1.82 -7.62 -5.36
C THR A 26 -2.00 -9.15 -5.41
N ASP A 27 -2.55 -9.76 -4.36
CA ASP A 27 -2.85 -11.19 -4.35
C ASP A 27 -3.91 -11.56 -5.39
N ALA A 28 -4.95 -10.75 -5.56
CA ALA A 28 -5.97 -10.99 -6.58
C ALA A 28 -5.40 -10.93 -8.00
N MET A 29 -4.51 -9.97 -8.28
CA MET A 29 -3.81 -9.87 -9.57
C MET A 29 -2.95 -11.10 -9.82
N ARG A 30 -2.20 -11.55 -8.80
CA ARG A 30 -1.36 -12.75 -8.90
C ARG A 30 -2.19 -14.01 -9.10
N ASN A 31 -3.30 -14.15 -8.39
CA ASN A 31 -4.23 -15.28 -8.54
C ASN A 31 -4.96 -15.29 -9.88
N ALA A 32 -5.00 -14.14 -10.57
CA ALA A 32 -5.51 -14.02 -11.94
C ALA A 32 -4.44 -14.23 -13.02
N ASP A 33 -3.25 -14.74 -12.64
CA ASP A 33 -2.10 -14.95 -13.52
C ASP A 33 -1.67 -13.68 -14.29
N ILE A 34 -1.87 -12.50 -13.68
CA ILE A 34 -1.33 -11.25 -14.24
C ILE A 34 0.20 -11.28 -14.12
N GLY A 35 0.88 -10.91 -15.20
CA GLY A 35 2.34 -10.86 -15.25
C GLY A 35 2.94 -10.01 -14.13
N ASN A 36 4.04 -10.48 -13.52
CA ASN A 36 4.65 -9.77 -12.39
C ASN A 36 5.08 -8.35 -12.76
N ASP A 37 5.47 -8.10 -14.01
CA ASP A 37 5.76 -6.78 -14.57
C ASP A 37 4.57 -5.82 -14.46
N VAL A 38 3.36 -6.31 -14.75
CA VAL A 38 2.11 -5.55 -14.60
C VAL A 38 1.78 -5.30 -13.13
N VAL A 39 2.03 -6.29 -12.25
CA VAL A 39 1.85 -6.13 -10.80
C VAL A 39 2.80 -5.08 -10.24
N HIS A 40 4.08 -5.13 -10.62
CA HIS A 40 5.07 -4.12 -10.23
C HIS A 40 4.70 -2.74 -10.77
N GLY A 41 4.24 -2.65 -12.03
CA GLY A 41 3.75 -1.40 -12.63
C GLY A 41 2.54 -0.81 -11.90
N PHE A 42 1.61 -1.64 -11.42
CA PHE A 42 0.51 -1.20 -10.57
C PHE A 42 1.01 -0.59 -9.25
N LEU A 43 1.98 -1.23 -8.60
CA LEU A 43 2.57 -0.73 -7.36
C LEU A 43 3.38 0.56 -7.58
N ASP A 44 4.04 0.71 -8.73
CA ASP A 44 4.72 1.95 -9.13
C ASP A 44 3.74 3.11 -9.34
N GLU A 45 2.64 2.87 -10.04
CA GLU A 45 1.64 3.92 -10.28
C GLU A 45 0.94 4.33 -8.97
N LEU A 46 0.74 3.38 -8.05
CA LEU A 46 0.19 3.67 -6.72
C LEU A 46 1.15 4.53 -5.88
N ASP A 47 2.45 4.23 -5.92
CA ASP A 47 3.49 5.06 -5.29
C ASP A 47 3.53 6.47 -5.91
N HIS A 48 3.46 6.55 -7.23
CA HIS A 48 3.39 7.83 -7.94
C HIS A 48 2.18 8.67 -7.52
N LEU A 49 0.99 8.05 -7.44
CA LEU A 49 -0.22 8.73 -6.99
C LEU A 49 -0.11 9.23 -5.54
N ASN A 50 0.45 8.41 -4.64
CA ASN A 50 0.68 8.80 -3.24
C ASN A 50 1.66 9.96 -3.15
N TRP A 51 2.72 9.94 -3.95
CA TRP A 51 3.69 11.03 -4.05
C TRP A 51 3.04 12.37 -4.42
N MET A 52 2.06 12.34 -5.34
CA MET A 52 1.36 13.55 -5.83
C MET A 52 0.31 14.08 -4.85
N THR A 53 -0.33 13.20 -4.08
CA THR A 53 -1.57 13.53 -3.35
C THR A 53 -1.41 13.58 -1.83
N ILE A 54 -0.33 13.02 -1.28
CA ILE A 54 -0.12 12.85 0.15
C ILE A 54 1.24 13.44 0.56
N TYR A 55 1.26 14.12 1.70
CA TYR A 55 2.47 14.78 2.22
C TYR A 55 2.75 14.36 3.67
N GLY A 56 4.03 14.36 4.05
CA GLY A 56 4.49 14.12 5.42
C GLY A 56 4.40 12.65 5.86
N THR A 57 4.11 12.42 7.14
CA THR A 57 4.10 11.08 7.75
C THR A 57 3.18 10.07 7.06
N PRO A 58 1.94 10.41 6.65
CA PRO A 58 1.05 9.45 5.99
C PRO A 58 1.62 8.91 4.68
N ARG A 59 2.35 9.74 3.92
CA ARG A 59 3.02 9.31 2.70
C ARG A 59 4.08 8.26 3.01
N ARG A 60 5.01 8.56 3.94
CA ARG A 60 6.07 7.62 4.33
C ARG A 60 5.52 6.25 4.73
N VAL A 61 4.43 6.23 5.49
CA VAL A 61 3.78 4.98 5.91
C VAL A 61 3.22 4.19 4.72
N LEU A 62 2.63 4.87 3.72
CA LEU A 62 2.13 4.21 2.53
C LEU A 62 3.25 3.72 1.61
N ASP A 63 4.33 4.50 1.47
CA ASP A 63 5.53 4.12 0.73
C ASP A 63 6.12 2.82 1.35
N ASP A 64 6.25 2.76 2.68
CA ASP A 64 6.71 1.56 3.41
C ASP A 64 5.79 0.34 3.17
N ILE A 65 4.47 0.55 3.18
CA ILE A 65 3.48 -0.52 2.90
C ILE A 65 3.65 -1.05 1.47
N ILE A 66 3.79 -0.16 0.49
CA ILE A 66 3.95 -0.54 -0.92
C ILE A 66 5.26 -1.31 -1.11
N GLU A 67 6.34 -0.88 -0.47
CA GLU A 67 7.63 -1.59 -0.51
C GLU A 67 7.51 -3.02 0.06
N VAL A 68 6.85 -3.17 1.22
CA VAL A 68 6.60 -4.50 1.81
C VAL A 68 5.80 -5.38 0.85
N VAL A 69 4.69 -4.88 0.30
CA VAL A 69 3.86 -5.66 -0.64
C VAL A 69 4.65 -6.01 -1.89
N ARG A 70 5.41 -5.07 -2.46
CA ARG A 70 6.28 -5.30 -3.62
C ARG A 70 7.29 -6.42 -3.37
N SER A 71 7.88 -6.49 -2.18
CA SER A 71 8.84 -7.56 -1.84
C SER A 71 8.24 -8.98 -1.86
N THR A 72 6.90 -9.09 -1.81
CA THR A 72 6.19 -10.38 -1.89
C THR A 72 5.92 -10.83 -3.32
N VAL A 73 6.11 -9.95 -4.30
CA VAL A 73 5.91 -10.22 -5.73
C VAL A 73 7.25 -10.64 -6.34
N PRO A 74 7.35 -11.83 -6.96
CA PRO A 74 8.57 -12.25 -7.63
C PRO A 74 9.01 -11.25 -8.71
N VAL A 75 10.31 -11.09 -8.91
CA VAL A 75 10.85 -10.40 -10.08
C VAL A 75 10.92 -11.42 -11.21
N ASN A 76 10.47 -11.06 -12.40
CA ASN A 76 10.67 -11.91 -13.58
C ASN A 76 12.17 -11.93 -13.92
N ASP A 77 12.78 -13.11 -13.98
CA ASP A 77 14.15 -13.34 -14.46
C ASP A 77 14.29 -13.03 -15.97
#